data_AF-A0A9D2D6A2-F1
#
_entry.id   AF-A0A9D2D6A2-F1
#
_cell.length_a   1.000
_cell.length_b   1.000
_cell.length_c   1.000
_cell.angle_alpha   90.00
_cell.angle_beta   90.00
_cell.angle_gamma   90.00
#
_symmetry.space_group_name_H-M   'P 1'
#
loop_
_entity.id
_entity.type
_entity.pdbx_description
1 polymer ?
#
loop_
_entity_poly.entity_id
_entity_poly.type
_entity_poly.pdbx_seq_one_letter_code
_entity_poly.pdbx_strand_id
1 'polypeptide(L)'
;MRKRLFSVILAALVGLGTSACGAGQESGEPFDVLRLVSCEGASVRFATAGGEDDVALSGILAESDVPYAGAFNSIFTGDLEITFGFQEDEPVSYRRFTFTFASAVQPEKSFSVVYEASWTDPAQATGQSGVYVRCGSEVRTTRYWQTADREEAWQSNADLDVGNALASPMFSGFGFGEQYGRLSLSWGSDGVLEVFVTEYSDPDGRSPRVIAAFDGSTATGFDPAAGTWGLPLMDISGGYTLSFTAEDMRGNGTDGAPDVYFSSIEAGPRGRTEVCDLSSPVLETAPSFYAATSADDRQSRTDIDKQKTGGK
;
A
#
# COMPACT_ATOMS: atom_id res chain seq x y z
N MET A 1 35.47 -13.98 35.77
CA MET A 1 35.27 -15.46 35.79
C MET A 1 33.82 -15.69 35.39
N ARG A 2 33.42 -16.33 34.30
CA ARG A 2 33.97 -17.45 33.52
C ARG A 2 33.82 -17.19 32.01
N LYS A 3 34.85 -17.55 31.26
CA LYS A 3 34.90 -17.63 29.79
C LYS A 3 34.30 -18.98 29.33
N ARG A 4 33.61 -18.99 28.19
CA ARG A 4 33.38 -20.12 27.26
C ARG A 4 33.35 -19.45 25.87
N LEU A 5 34.26 -19.58 24.92
CA LEU A 5 35.03 -20.70 24.34
C LEU A 5 34.16 -21.82 23.77
N PHE A 6 33.88 -21.74 22.46
CA PHE A 6 33.71 -22.83 21.49
C PHE A 6 33.96 -22.21 20.11
N SER A 7 35.13 -22.44 19.50
CA SER A 7 35.51 -23.58 18.64
C SER A 7 35.21 -23.29 17.17
N VAL A 8 36.28 -22.85 16.49
CA VAL A 8 36.46 -22.82 15.05
C VAL A 8 36.41 -24.25 14.51
N ILE A 9 35.59 -24.52 13.50
CA ILE A 9 35.72 -25.71 12.66
C ILE A 9 36.17 -25.24 11.29
N LEU A 10 37.42 -25.58 10.99
CA LEU A 10 38.06 -25.49 9.68
C LEU A 10 37.74 -26.79 8.94
N ALA A 11 37.00 -26.73 7.83
CA ALA A 11 36.88 -27.84 6.90
C ALA A 11 37.57 -27.45 5.59
N ALA A 12 38.77 -27.99 5.39
CA ALA A 12 39.42 -28.05 4.08
C ALA A 12 38.85 -29.27 3.33
N LEU A 13 38.30 -29.05 2.14
CA LEU A 13 38.16 -30.11 1.14
C LEU A 13 38.80 -29.64 -0.17
N VAL A 14 39.93 -30.25 -0.47
CA VAL A 14 40.53 -30.28 -1.81
C VAL A 14 39.88 -31.44 -2.56
N GLY A 15 39.17 -31.13 -3.64
CA GLY A 15 38.65 -32.10 -4.60
C GLY A 15 38.88 -31.60 -6.01
N LEU A 16 39.84 -32.22 -6.70
CA LEU A 16 40.17 -31.98 -8.10
C LEU A 16 39.10 -32.55 -9.04
N GLY A 17 38.66 -31.72 -10.00
CA GLY A 17 38.38 -32.09 -11.39
C GLY A 17 37.13 -32.94 -11.69
N THR A 18 36.16 -32.35 -12.37
CA THR A 18 35.82 -32.68 -13.77
C THR A 18 34.72 -31.74 -14.27
N SER A 19 34.93 -31.14 -15.45
CA SER A 19 33.92 -30.38 -16.18
C SER A 19 32.74 -31.28 -16.54
N ALA A 20 31.54 -30.87 -16.15
CA ALA A 20 30.31 -31.28 -16.81
C ALA A 20 29.38 -30.06 -16.85
N CYS A 21 28.94 -29.74 -18.06
CA CYS A 21 27.95 -28.72 -18.36
C CYS A 21 26.63 -29.14 -17.70
N GLY A 22 26.17 -28.38 -16.72
CA GLY A 22 24.86 -28.54 -16.09
C GLY A 22 24.45 -27.17 -15.56
N ALA A 23 23.41 -26.59 -16.15
CA ALA A 23 22.74 -25.42 -15.61
C ALA A 23 22.10 -25.84 -14.28
N GLY A 24 22.87 -25.72 -13.21
CA GLY A 24 22.35 -25.76 -11.85
C GLY A 24 21.61 -24.45 -11.62
N GLN A 25 20.29 -24.55 -11.53
CA GLN A 25 19.46 -23.54 -10.90
C GLN A 25 19.98 -23.39 -9.47
N GLU A 26 20.79 -22.35 -9.24
CA GLU A 26 21.17 -21.95 -7.88
C GLU A 26 19.85 -21.74 -7.13
N SER A 27 19.62 -22.55 -6.09
CA SER A 27 18.52 -22.32 -5.16
C SER A 27 18.77 -20.93 -4.58
N GLY A 28 17.98 -19.95 -5.02
CA GLY A 28 18.06 -18.59 -4.51
C GLY A 28 17.96 -18.63 -2.99
N GLU A 29 18.74 -17.79 -2.31
CA GLU A 29 18.60 -17.67 -0.87
C GLU A 29 17.13 -17.32 -0.54
N PRO A 30 16.54 -17.95 0.50
CA PRO A 30 15.18 -17.64 0.91
C PRO A 30 15.03 -16.14 1.17
N PHE A 31 13.94 -15.57 0.68
CA PHE A 31 13.68 -14.14 0.77
C PHE A 31 12.76 -13.84 1.96
N ASP A 32 13.24 -13.03 2.89
CA ASP A 32 12.44 -12.49 4.01
C ASP A 32 11.48 -11.41 3.49
N VAL A 33 10.17 -11.65 3.61
CA VAL A 33 9.13 -10.74 3.10
C VAL A 33 9.16 -9.37 3.78
N LEU A 34 9.66 -9.27 5.01
CA LEU A 34 9.75 -7.99 5.72
C LEU A 34 10.70 -7.01 5.02
N ARG A 35 11.59 -7.51 4.15
CA ARG A 35 12.45 -6.67 3.31
C ARG A 35 11.67 -5.90 2.25
N LEU A 36 10.41 -6.25 1.96
CA LEU A 36 9.57 -5.55 0.98
C LEU A 36 9.09 -4.20 1.48
N VAL A 37 8.95 -4.00 2.79
CA VAL A 37 8.38 -2.77 3.35
C VAL A 37 9.41 -2.12 4.27
N SER A 38 9.58 -0.82 4.12
CA SER A 38 10.34 0.01 5.06
C SER A 38 9.42 1.07 5.64
N CYS A 39 9.44 1.26 6.96
CA CYS A 39 8.68 2.30 7.63
C CYS A 39 9.61 3.18 8.48
N GLU A 40 9.29 4.47 8.51
CA GLU A 40 9.84 5.42 9.47
C GLU A 40 8.75 5.74 10.50
N GLY A 41 9.05 5.54 11.78
CA GLY A 41 8.11 5.83 12.87
C GLY A 41 7.09 4.72 13.17
N ALA A 42 7.22 3.54 12.57
CA ALA A 42 6.39 2.35 12.85
C ALA A 42 7.24 1.09 13.00
N SER A 43 6.70 0.12 13.75
CA SER A 43 7.21 -1.25 13.78
C SER A 43 6.74 -1.97 12.51
N VAL A 44 7.60 -2.81 11.92
CA VAL A 44 7.25 -3.67 10.78
C VAL A 44 7.56 -5.10 11.16
N ARG A 45 6.54 -5.95 11.16
CA ARG A 45 6.64 -7.35 11.55
C ARG A 45 5.65 -8.21 10.79
N PHE A 46 5.76 -9.53 10.97
CA PHE A 46 4.81 -10.47 10.41
C PHE A 46 3.62 -10.64 11.36
N ALA A 47 2.40 -10.63 10.81
CA ALA A 47 1.16 -10.87 11.53
C ALA A 47 0.43 -12.11 10.98
N THR A 48 -0.27 -12.82 11.86
CA THR A 48 -0.99 -14.06 11.50
C THR A 48 -2.49 -13.89 11.71
N ALA A 49 -3.28 -14.20 10.67
CA ALA A 49 -4.74 -14.18 10.76
C ALA A 49 -5.27 -15.11 11.88
N GLY A 50 -6.23 -14.61 12.66
CA GLY A 50 -6.78 -15.32 13.82
C GLY A 50 -5.80 -15.48 14.99
N GLY A 51 -4.67 -14.78 14.95
CA GLY A 51 -3.72 -14.64 16.06
C GLY A 51 -4.11 -13.52 17.04
N GLU A 52 -3.13 -13.03 17.80
CA GLU A 52 -3.31 -11.92 18.77
C GLU A 52 -3.33 -10.54 18.10
N ASP A 53 -3.06 -10.49 16.80
CA ASP A 53 -2.92 -9.24 16.03
C ASP A 53 -4.25 -8.71 15.50
N ASP A 54 -5.36 -9.43 15.68
CA ASP A 54 -6.69 -9.02 15.19
C ASP A 54 -6.70 -8.56 13.71
N VAL A 55 -5.92 -9.26 12.87
CA VAL A 55 -5.90 -9.06 11.41
C VAL A 55 -6.75 -10.12 10.70
N ALA A 56 -7.47 -9.71 9.65
CA ALA A 56 -8.29 -10.64 8.86
C ALA A 56 -7.46 -11.56 7.97
N LEU A 57 -6.28 -11.11 7.52
CA LEU A 57 -5.35 -11.88 6.69
C LEU A 57 -3.93 -11.81 7.23
N SER A 58 -3.18 -12.92 7.12
CA SER A 58 -1.76 -12.95 7.45
C SER A 58 -0.97 -12.10 6.47
N GLY A 59 0.10 -11.47 6.94
CA GLY A 59 0.84 -10.53 6.12
C GLY A 59 1.93 -9.75 6.84
N ILE A 60 2.45 -8.74 6.15
CA ILE A 60 3.34 -7.73 6.72
C ILE A 60 2.48 -6.69 7.42
N LEU A 61 2.61 -6.56 8.73
CA LEU A 61 1.93 -5.54 9.55
C LEU A 61 2.89 -4.38 9.84
N ALA A 62 2.42 -3.17 9.57
CA ALA A 62 3.03 -1.92 10.02
C ALA A 62 2.14 -1.26 11.07
N GLU A 63 2.69 -1.04 12.26
CA GLU A 63 1.94 -0.57 13.43
C GLU A 63 2.63 0.60 14.14
N SER A 64 1.86 1.57 14.61
CA SER A 64 2.37 2.68 15.42
C SER A 64 1.27 3.46 16.13
N ASP A 65 1.55 3.86 17.38
CA ASP A 65 0.71 4.79 18.14
C ASP A 65 0.72 6.24 17.59
N VAL A 66 1.61 6.56 16.65
CA VAL A 66 1.78 7.89 16.07
C VAL A 66 1.75 7.85 14.54
N PRO A 67 1.45 8.98 13.85
CA PRO A 67 1.55 9.04 12.39
C PRO A 67 2.90 8.54 11.88
N TYR A 68 2.85 7.75 10.82
CA TYR A 68 4.02 7.12 10.22
C TYR A 68 3.94 7.11 8.70
N ALA A 69 5.09 6.85 8.08
CA ALA A 69 5.21 6.72 6.65
C ALA A 69 6.02 5.47 6.31
N GLY A 70 5.70 4.85 5.19
CA GLY A 70 6.43 3.70 4.69
C GLY A 70 6.49 3.65 3.17
N ALA A 71 7.26 2.71 2.67
CA ALA A 71 7.40 2.46 1.25
C ALA A 71 7.70 1.00 0.96
N PHE A 72 7.21 0.56 -0.20
CA PHE A 72 7.62 -0.72 -0.77
C PHE A 72 8.99 -0.55 -1.41
N ASN A 73 9.92 -1.44 -1.06
CA ASN A 73 11.26 -1.55 -1.64
C ASN A 73 11.15 -2.23 -3.01
N SER A 74 10.48 -1.57 -3.95
CA SER A 74 10.06 -2.15 -5.22
C SER A 74 9.96 -1.10 -6.31
N ILE A 75 10.19 -1.54 -7.54
CA ILE A 75 9.87 -0.78 -8.75
C ILE A 75 8.86 -1.62 -9.54
N PHE A 76 7.63 -1.15 -9.58
CA PHE A 76 6.56 -1.80 -10.30
C PHE A 76 6.57 -1.38 -11.76
N THR A 77 6.25 -2.31 -12.65
CA THR A 77 6.09 -2.05 -14.09
C THR A 77 4.80 -2.71 -14.54
N GLY A 78 3.91 -1.97 -15.19
CA GLY A 78 2.61 -2.53 -15.61
C GLY A 78 1.62 -2.62 -14.47
N ASP A 79 0.73 -3.60 -14.55
CA ASP A 79 -0.42 -3.73 -13.64
C ASP A 79 0.03 -4.08 -12.22
N LEU A 80 -0.79 -3.68 -11.25
CA LEU A 80 -0.58 -3.93 -9.82
C LEU A 80 -1.93 -4.20 -9.15
N GLU A 81 -1.94 -5.14 -8.23
CA GLU A 81 -2.99 -5.34 -7.25
C GLU A 81 -2.35 -5.58 -5.88
N ILE A 82 -2.87 -4.91 -4.86
CA ILE A 82 -2.43 -5.07 -3.48
C ILE A 82 -3.63 -5.45 -2.63
N THR A 83 -3.54 -6.61 -1.98
CA THR A 83 -4.49 -6.98 -0.92
C THR A 83 -3.95 -6.48 0.41
N PHE A 84 -4.72 -5.62 1.07
CA PHE A 84 -4.33 -4.99 2.32
C PHE A 84 -5.55 -4.75 3.22
N GLY A 85 -5.32 -4.49 4.49
CA GLY A 85 -6.36 -4.18 5.44
C GLY A 85 -5.87 -3.39 6.64
N PHE A 86 -6.81 -2.99 7.48
CA PHE A 86 -6.52 -2.31 8.75
C PHE A 86 -6.72 -3.29 9.90
N GLN A 87 -5.83 -3.22 10.88
CA GLN A 87 -5.94 -4.01 12.10
C GLN A 87 -7.24 -3.69 12.85
N GLU A 88 -7.93 -4.73 13.37
CA GLU A 88 -9.17 -4.57 14.13
C GLU A 88 -8.89 -4.12 15.56
N ASP A 89 -8.51 -2.84 15.71
CA ASP A 89 -8.31 -2.24 17.03
C ASP A 89 -9.59 -1.58 17.57
N GLU A 90 -9.44 -0.82 18.67
CA GLU A 90 -10.52 0.01 19.20
C GLU A 90 -11.13 0.91 18.09
N PRO A 91 -12.45 1.18 18.14
CA PRO A 91 -13.08 2.08 17.20
C PRO A 91 -12.47 3.47 17.31
N VAL A 92 -11.85 3.97 16.24
CA VAL A 92 -11.27 5.32 16.24
C VAL A 92 -11.82 6.18 15.13
N SER A 93 -12.01 7.44 15.50
CA SER A 93 -12.99 8.28 14.84
C SER A 93 -12.43 8.99 13.60
N TYR A 94 -11.11 9.23 13.51
CA TYR A 94 -10.53 10.09 12.47
C TYR A 94 -9.18 9.57 11.99
N ARG A 95 -9.19 8.76 10.94
CA ARG A 95 -7.99 8.11 10.38
C ARG A 95 -7.92 8.35 8.89
N ARG A 96 -6.68 8.51 8.39
CA ARG A 96 -6.39 8.55 6.96
C ARG A 96 -5.24 7.60 6.66
N PHE A 97 -5.38 6.86 5.58
CA PHE A 97 -4.32 6.06 5.00
C PHE A 97 -4.19 6.41 3.53
N THR A 98 -2.98 6.75 3.10
CA THR A 98 -2.74 7.23 1.74
C THR A 98 -1.69 6.37 1.07
N PHE A 99 -2.01 5.74 -0.05
CA PHE A 99 -1.01 5.26 -1.00
C PHE A 99 -0.58 6.39 -1.92
N THR A 100 0.71 6.46 -2.25
CA THR A 100 1.25 7.38 -3.25
C THR A 100 2.04 6.61 -4.30
N PHE A 101 1.63 6.78 -5.56
CA PHE A 101 2.27 6.23 -6.74
C PHE A 101 3.05 7.33 -7.42
N ALA A 102 4.35 7.13 -7.64
CA ALA A 102 5.21 8.11 -8.26
C ALA A 102 6.06 7.46 -9.36
N SER A 103 6.23 8.15 -10.50
CA SER A 103 7.13 7.69 -11.55
C SER A 103 8.54 7.50 -10.99
N ALA A 104 9.17 6.37 -11.33
CA ALA A 104 10.56 6.10 -10.98
C ALA A 104 11.56 7.05 -11.67
N VAL A 105 11.14 7.70 -12.77
CA VAL A 105 11.98 8.58 -13.59
C VAL A 105 11.65 10.06 -13.38
N GLN A 106 10.38 10.39 -13.10
CA GLN A 106 9.87 11.75 -12.90
C GLN A 106 8.99 11.80 -11.64
N PRO A 107 9.56 11.74 -10.42
CA PRO A 107 8.78 11.56 -9.19
C PRO A 107 7.70 12.61 -8.93
N GLU A 108 7.81 13.80 -9.53
CA GLU A 108 6.77 14.83 -9.52
C GLU A 108 5.48 14.40 -10.24
N LYS A 109 5.57 13.47 -11.19
CA LYS A 109 4.43 12.76 -11.76
C LYS A 109 3.99 11.69 -10.78
N SER A 110 3.04 12.08 -9.95
CA SER A 110 2.49 11.22 -8.90
C SER A 110 1.00 11.44 -8.72
N PHE A 111 0.37 10.42 -8.16
CA PHE A 111 -0.99 10.51 -7.64
C PHE A 111 -1.08 9.69 -6.35
N SER A 112 -2.14 9.95 -5.60
CA SER A 112 -2.41 9.27 -4.34
C SER A 112 -3.79 8.65 -4.36
N VAL A 113 -3.92 7.49 -3.71
CA VAL A 113 -5.21 6.87 -3.40
C VAL A 113 -5.37 6.95 -1.89
N VAL A 114 -6.40 7.67 -1.46
CA VAL A 114 -6.59 8.05 -0.06
C VAL A 114 -7.83 7.36 0.49
N TYR A 115 -7.63 6.56 1.53
CA TYR A 115 -8.67 5.99 2.38
C TYR A 115 -8.84 6.89 3.60
N GLU A 116 -10.07 7.28 3.90
CA GLU A 116 -10.35 8.19 5.01
C GLU A 116 -11.59 7.74 5.78
N ALA A 117 -11.57 7.95 7.09
CA ALA A 117 -12.71 7.82 7.98
C ALA A 117 -12.76 9.01 8.95
N SER A 118 -13.97 9.52 9.20
CA SER A 118 -14.24 10.70 10.02
C SER A 118 -15.59 10.56 10.71
N TRP A 119 -15.60 10.44 12.04
CA TRP A 119 -16.79 10.21 12.86
C TRP A 119 -17.12 11.43 13.71
N THR A 120 -18.21 12.10 13.38
CA THR A 120 -18.64 13.32 14.09
C THR A 120 -19.31 13.02 15.43
N ASP A 121 -19.98 11.86 15.57
CA ASP A 121 -20.58 11.41 16.84
C ASP A 121 -20.73 9.86 16.85
N PRO A 122 -19.86 9.14 17.59
CA PRO A 122 -19.98 7.69 17.76
C PRO A 122 -21.31 7.24 18.37
N ALA A 123 -21.94 8.08 19.20
CA ALA A 123 -23.23 7.77 19.84
C ALA A 123 -24.42 7.89 18.88
N GLN A 124 -24.27 8.59 17.76
CA GLN A 124 -25.32 8.80 16.77
C GLN A 124 -25.12 8.05 15.45
N ALA A 125 -24.11 7.18 15.35
CA ALA A 125 -23.80 6.49 14.11
C ALA A 125 -23.47 7.44 12.92
N THR A 126 -23.07 8.70 13.19
CA THR A 126 -22.78 9.69 12.13
C THR A 126 -21.29 9.81 11.85
N GLY A 127 -20.87 9.36 10.67
CA GLY A 127 -19.51 9.48 10.16
C GLY A 127 -19.45 9.47 8.63
N GLN A 128 -18.26 9.72 8.09
CA GLN A 128 -17.90 9.67 6.68
C GLN A 128 -16.78 8.65 6.53
N SER A 129 -16.84 7.80 5.51
CA SER A 129 -15.72 6.95 5.11
C SER A 129 -15.68 6.78 3.61
N GLY A 130 -14.49 6.72 3.02
CA GLY A 130 -14.40 6.47 1.60
C GLY A 130 -12.99 6.44 1.09
N VAL A 131 -12.90 6.23 -0.21
CA VAL A 131 -11.65 6.20 -0.96
C VAL A 131 -11.73 7.17 -2.14
N TYR A 132 -10.64 7.90 -2.40
CA TYR A 132 -10.57 8.82 -3.52
C TYR A 132 -9.16 8.92 -4.11
N VAL A 133 -9.08 9.40 -5.36
CA VAL A 133 -7.82 9.68 -6.03
C VAL A 133 -7.49 11.16 -5.99
N ARG A 134 -6.23 11.49 -5.69
CA ARG A 134 -5.69 12.84 -5.71
C ARG A 134 -4.50 12.91 -6.67
N CYS A 135 -4.50 13.88 -7.57
CA CYS A 135 -3.41 14.14 -8.51
C CYS A 135 -3.07 15.63 -8.47
N GLY A 136 -1.91 15.99 -7.89
CA GLY A 136 -1.56 17.39 -7.63
C GLY A 136 -2.55 18.06 -6.67
N SER A 137 -3.10 19.21 -7.09
CA SER A 137 -4.18 19.92 -6.38
C SER A 137 -5.58 19.43 -6.74
N GLU A 138 -5.69 18.52 -7.73
CA GLU A 138 -6.97 17.98 -8.14
C GLU A 138 -7.31 16.77 -7.27
N VAL A 139 -8.50 16.80 -6.68
CA VAL A 139 -9.14 15.61 -6.12
C VAL A 139 -10.14 15.15 -7.16
N ARG A 140 -9.95 13.92 -7.67
CA ARG A 140 -10.94 13.22 -8.47
C ARG A 140 -11.43 12.06 -7.62
N THR A 141 -12.48 12.37 -6.89
CA THR A 141 -13.23 11.42 -6.08
C THR A 141 -14.47 11.00 -6.86
N THR A 142 -15.04 9.86 -6.48
CA THR A 142 -16.48 9.65 -6.50
C THR A 142 -17.16 10.76 -5.68
N ARG A 143 -17.32 11.95 -6.27
CA ARG A 143 -17.97 13.11 -5.65
C ARG A 143 -19.48 12.84 -5.61
N TYR A 144 -19.95 12.17 -4.58
CA TYR A 144 -21.37 11.85 -4.42
C TYR A 144 -22.05 12.87 -3.49
N TRP A 145 -22.35 14.03 -4.08
CA TRP A 145 -23.36 15.05 -3.72
C TRP A 145 -23.06 16.14 -2.65
N GLN A 146 -23.33 17.40 -3.06
CA GLN A 146 -23.43 18.63 -2.28
C GLN A 146 -24.88 18.81 -1.80
N THR A 147 -25.15 18.90 -0.50
CA THR A 147 -26.28 19.77 -0.09
C THR A 147 -25.84 21.21 -0.36
N ALA A 148 -26.77 22.08 -0.77
CA ALA A 148 -26.48 23.45 -1.20
C ALA A 148 -25.78 24.35 -0.15
N ASP A 149 -25.49 23.82 1.03
CA ASP A 149 -24.96 24.45 2.22
C ASP A 149 -23.68 23.78 2.78
N ARG A 150 -23.16 22.68 2.20
CA ARG A 150 -21.90 22.04 2.66
C ARG A 150 -20.96 21.69 1.50
N GLU A 151 -19.90 22.49 1.37
CA GLU A 151 -18.85 22.38 0.34
C GLU A 151 -17.86 21.21 0.61
N GLU A 152 -17.93 20.60 1.79
CA GLU A 152 -16.91 19.70 2.36
C GLU A 152 -17.39 18.24 2.54
N ALA A 153 -18.61 17.90 2.14
CA ALA A 153 -19.15 16.56 2.34
C ALA A 153 -18.63 15.57 1.28
N TRP A 154 -17.89 14.57 1.73
CA TRP A 154 -17.37 13.46 0.94
C TRP A 154 -18.44 12.37 0.66
N GLN A 155 -19.66 12.56 1.14
CA GLN A 155 -20.82 11.67 0.98
C GLN A 155 -22.14 12.44 1.07
N SER A 156 -23.08 12.17 0.17
CA SER A 156 -24.51 12.44 0.33
C SER A 156 -25.34 11.37 -0.38
N ASN A 157 -26.02 10.60 0.46
CA ASN A 157 -26.89 9.47 0.15
C ASN A 157 -28.35 9.89 -0.08
N ALA A 158 -28.62 10.78 -1.04
CA ALA A 158 -30.01 11.10 -1.35
C ALA A 158 -30.66 10.04 -2.27
N ASP A 159 -29.88 9.46 -3.20
CA ASP A 159 -30.44 8.70 -4.33
C ASP A 159 -29.71 7.37 -4.63
N LEU A 160 -28.72 6.96 -3.83
CA LEU A 160 -28.09 5.64 -3.90
C LEU A 160 -28.11 5.00 -2.52
N ASP A 161 -28.56 3.75 -2.46
CA ASP A 161 -28.54 2.93 -1.25
C ASP A 161 -27.15 2.99 -0.61
N VAL A 162 -27.08 3.41 0.66
CA VAL A 162 -25.84 3.71 1.41
C VAL A 162 -24.86 2.55 1.36
N GLY A 163 -25.41 1.34 1.28
CA GLY A 163 -24.68 0.10 1.11
C GLY A 163 -24.21 -0.19 -0.31
N ASN A 164 -24.00 0.78 -1.21
CA ASN A 164 -23.34 0.53 -2.51
C ASN A 164 -22.17 1.49 -2.78
N ALA A 165 -21.89 2.42 -1.88
CA ALA A 165 -20.86 3.46 -2.07
C ALA A 165 -19.58 3.22 -1.28
N LEU A 166 -19.60 2.30 -0.30
CA LEU A 166 -18.46 1.99 0.55
C LEU A 166 -17.45 1.12 -0.20
N ALA A 167 -16.17 1.34 0.07
CA ALA A 167 -15.07 0.52 -0.43
C ALA A 167 -14.34 -0.13 0.74
N SER A 168 -13.78 -1.31 0.48
CA SER A 168 -12.89 -2.00 1.41
C SER A 168 -11.42 -1.70 1.09
N PRO A 169 -10.52 -1.79 2.09
CA PRO A 169 -10.79 -2.09 3.50
C PRO A 169 -11.49 -0.95 4.24
N MET A 170 -12.38 -1.32 5.16
CA MET A 170 -12.94 -0.40 6.15
C MET A 170 -11.97 -0.26 7.32
N PHE A 171 -11.96 0.90 7.99
CA PHE A 171 -11.19 1.09 9.22
C PHE A 171 -11.85 0.35 10.40
N SER A 172 -11.07 0.05 11.44
CA SER A 172 -11.58 -0.48 12.70
C SER A 172 -12.70 0.38 13.27
N GLY A 173 -13.70 -0.26 13.89
CA GLY A 173 -14.87 0.41 14.45
C GLY A 173 -16.05 0.63 13.49
N PHE A 174 -15.88 0.35 12.20
CA PHE A 174 -17.01 0.22 11.28
C PHE A 174 -17.64 -1.17 11.44
N GLY A 175 -18.84 -1.25 12.02
CA GLY A 175 -19.54 -2.52 12.27
C GLY A 175 -20.13 -3.21 11.03
N PHE A 176 -19.76 -2.77 9.82
CA PHE A 176 -20.23 -3.31 8.55
C PHE A 176 -19.10 -3.28 7.53
N GLY A 177 -18.94 -4.35 6.75
CA GLY A 177 -17.92 -4.49 5.70
C GLY A 177 -16.63 -5.17 6.18
N GLU A 178 -15.88 -5.73 5.24
CA GLU A 178 -14.61 -6.41 5.55
C GLU A 178 -13.49 -5.40 5.82
N GLN A 179 -12.59 -5.80 6.71
CA GLN A 179 -11.42 -5.03 7.15
C GLN A 179 -10.21 -5.20 6.23
N TYR A 180 -10.38 -5.99 5.16
CA TYR A 180 -9.43 -6.12 4.06
C TYR A 180 -10.11 -5.80 2.73
N GLY A 181 -9.31 -5.39 1.74
CA GLY A 181 -9.75 -5.19 0.37
C GLY A 181 -8.56 -5.14 -0.58
N ARG A 182 -8.85 -4.84 -1.85
CA ARG A 182 -7.86 -4.71 -2.92
C ARG A 182 -7.85 -3.32 -3.50
N LEU A 183 -6.65 -2.82 -3.74
CA LEU A 183 -6.37 -1.66 -4.59
C LEU A 183 -5.65 -2.16 -5.84
N SER A 184 -6.19 -1.86 -7.02
CA SER A 184 -5.59 -2.30 -8.29
C SER A 184 -5.37 -1.13 -9.24
N LEU A 185 -4.24 -1.15 -9.94
CA LEU A 185 -3.89 -0.32 -11.08
C LEU A 185 -3.85 -1.20 -12.31
N SER A 186 -4.68 -0.89 -13.30
CA SER A 186 -4.74 -1.63 -14.56
C SER A 186 -4.66 -0.67 -15.72
N TRP A 187 -3.94 -1.06 -16.76
CA TRP A 187 -3.88 -0.27 -17.98
C TRP A 187 -4.76 -0.88 -19.08
N GLY A 188 -5.70 -0.08 -19.55
CA GLY A 188 -6.50 -0.35 -20.74
C GLY A 188 -5.64 -0.56 -21.99
N SER A 189 -6.23 -1.21 -23.00
CA SER A 189 -5.60 -1.44 -24.31
C SER A 189 -5.30 -0.14 -25.08
N ASP A 190 -5.99 0.94 -24.73
CA ASP A 190 -5.80 2.30 -25.21
C ASP A 190 -4.69 3.07 -24.47
N GLY A 191 -4.09 2.47 -23.43
CA GLY A 191 -3.03 3.06 -22.63
C GLY A 191 -3.52 3.88 -21.44
N VAL A 192 -4.83 3.95 -21.20
CA VAL A 192 -5.42 4.64 -20.04
C VAL A 192 -5.12 3.83 -18.77
N LEU A 193 -4.62 4.51 -17.73
CA LEU A 193 -4.47 3.93 -16.39
C LEU A 193 -5.78 4.09 -15.62
N GLU A 194 -6.31 2.99 -15.12
CA GLU A 194 -7.52 2.93 -14.31
C GLU A 194 -7.19 2.48 -12.88
N VAL A 195 -7.86 3.09 -11.91
CA VAL A 195 -7.73 2.79 -10.48
C VAL A 195 -8.98 2.07 -10.00
N PHE A 196 -8.79 0.88 -9.45
CA PHE A 196 -9.84 0.01 -8.95
C PHE A 196 -9.74 -0.18 -7.45
N VAL A 197 -10.88 -0.30 -6.79
CA VAL A 197 -10.98 -0.65 -5.37
C VAL A 197 -12.05 -1.72 -5.16
N THR A 198 -11.90 -2.48 -4.09
CA THR A 198 -12.91 -3.47 -3.70
C THR A 198 -14.16 -2.79 -3.16
N GLU A 199 -15.32 -3.19 -3.64
CA GLU A 199 -16.60 -2.79 -3.06
C GLU A 199 -16.78 -3.48 -1.71
N TYR A 200 -17.24 -2.76 -0.68
CA TYR A 200 -17.37 -3.34 0.67
C TYR A 200 -18.34 -4.55 0.72
N SER A 201 -19.28 -4.63 -0.22
CA SER A 201 -20.29 -5.70 -0.36
C SER A 201 -19.77 -6.91 -1.14
N ASP A 202 -18.61 -6.80 -1.80
CA ASP A 202 -17.95 -7.88 -2.52
C ASP A 202 -16.45 -7.91 -2.19
N PRO A 203 -16.10 -8.23 -0.93
CA PRO A 203 -14.72 -8.19 -0.44
C PRO A 203 -13.78 -9.17 -1.15
N ASP A 204 -14.33 -10.22 -1.77
CA ASP A 204 -13.58 -11.16 -2.60
C ASP A 204 -13.10 -10.52 -3.92
N GLY A 205 -13.53 -9.28 -4.20
CA GLY A 205 -13.12 -8.49 -5.35
C GLY A 205 -13.54 -9.10 -6.68
N ARG A 206 -14.68 -9.77 -6.75
CA ARG A 206 -15.21 -10.35 -7.99
C ARG A 206 -15.76 -9.27 -8.93
N SER A 207 -16.12 -8.11 -8.39
CA SER A 207 -16.57 -6.92 -9.10
C SER A 207 -15.87 -5.68 -8.53
N PRO A 208 -14.58 -5.47 -8.87
CA PRO A 208 -13.87 -4.29 -8.41
C PRO A 208 -14.45 -3.03 -9.07
N ARG A 209 -14.54 -1.95 -8.31
CA ARG A 209 -15.09 -0.67 -8.76
C ARG A 209 -13.99 0.24 -9.29
N VAL A 210 -14.17 0.76 -10.50
CA VAL A 210 -13.32 1.85 -11.02
C VAL A 210 -13.65 3.14 -10.27
N ILE A 211 -12.65 3.78 -9.69
CA ILE A 211 -12.81 5.07 -8.99
C ILE A 211 -12.17 6.24 -9.73
N ALA A 212 -11.24 5.98 -10.66
CA ALA A 212 -10.64 7.00 -11.51
C ALA A 212 -10.00 6.40 -12.78
N ALA A 213 -9.90 7.21 -13.83
CA ALA A 213 -9.21 6.89 -15.07
C ALA A 213 -8.37 8.09 -15.55
N PHE A 214 -7.08 7.87 -15.83
CA PHE A 214 -6.16 8.88 -16.36
C PHE A 214 -6.26 8.94 -17.89
N ASP A 215 -7.41 9.39 -18.38
CA ASP A 215 -7.80 9.41 -19.80
C ASP A 215 -7.46 10.73 -20.53
N GLY A 216 -6.95 11.74 -19.80
CA GLY A 216 -6.61 13.04 -20.35
C GLY A 216 -7.79 13.98 -20.53
N SER A 217 -8.99 13.60 -20.08
CA SER A 217 -10.15 14.47 -20.15
C SER A 217 -10.00 15.65 -19.18
N THR A 218 -10.40 16.83 -19.65
CA THR A 218 -10.45 18.06 -18.84
C THR A 218 -11.79 18.20 -18.11
N ALA A 219 -12.70 17.25 -18.31
CA ALA A 219 -14.01 17.24 -17.69
C ALA A 219 -13.85 16.96 -16.20
N THR A 220 -14.26 17.92 -15.38
CA THR A 220 -14.30 17.80 -13.93
C THR A 220 -15.62 17.11 -13.53
N GLY A 221 -15.83 15.85 -13.92
CA GLY A 221 -17.12 15.17 -13.75
C GLY A 221 -17.06 13.65 -13.93
N PHE A 222 -18.07 12.96 -13.40
CA PHE A 222 -18.31 11.54 -13.66
C PHE A 222 -18.82 11.39 -15.09
N ASP A 223 -18.23 10.49 -15.86
CA ASP A 223 -18.82 10.05 -17.13
C ASP A 223 -19.77 8.86 -16.84
N PRO A 224 -21.09 9.05 -16.91
CA PRO A 224 -22.05 7.97 -16.65
C PRO A 224 -22.05 6.87 -17.72
N ALA A 225 -21.50 7.12 -18.91
CA ALA A 225 -21.37 6.11 -19.96
C ALA A 225 -20.13 5.23 -19.75
N ALA A 226 -19.03 5.82 -19.28
CA ALA A 226 -17.80 5.09 -18.97
C ALA A 226 -17.80 4.51 -17.53
N GLY A 227 -18.59 5.09 -16.62
CA GLY A 227 -18.59 4.72 -15.21
C GLY A 227 -17.33 5.20 -14.46
N THR A 228 -16.62 6.20 -14.98
CA THR A 228 -15.30 6.62 -14.47
C THR A 228 -15.21 8.14 -14.26
N TRP A 229 -14.18 8.56 -13.51
CA TRP A 229 -13.80 9.96 -13.37
C TRP A 229 -12.50 10.23 -14.13
N GLY A 230 -12.56 11.17 -15.05
CA GLY A 230 -11.42 11.57 -15.85
C GLY A 230 -10.35 12.36 -15.07
N LEU A 231 -9.09 12.03 -15.35
CA LEU A 231 -7.88 12.66 -14.81
C LEU A 231 -6.94 13.06 -15.94
N PRO A 232 -6.07 14.07 -15.74
CA PRO A 232 -4.99 14.38 -16.68
C PRO A 232 -4.17 13.12 -16.97
N LEU A 233 -3.65 12.96 -18.19
CA LEU A 233 -2.84 11.79 -18.54
C LEU A 233 -1.70 11.59 -17.54
N MET A 234 -1.59 10.37 -17.00
CA MET A 234 -0.52 9.96 -16.11
C MET A 234 0.36 8.94 -16.80
N ASP A 235 1.57 9.37 -17.13
CA ASP A 235 2.58 8.48 -17.70
C ASP A 235 3.60 8.08 -16.62
N ILE A 236 3.32 6.94 -15.99
CA ILE A 236 4.25 6.22 -15.10
C ILE A 236 4.65 4.86 -15.70
N SER A 237 4.46 4.69 -17.01
CA SER A 237 4.68 3.40 -17.70
C SER A 237 6.14 2.95 -17.71
N GLY A 238 7.08 3.89 -17.53
CA GLY A 238 8.51 3.61 -17.35
C GLY A 238 8.89 3.01 -15.98
N GLY A 239 7.89 2.68 -15.16
CA GLY A 239 8.04 2.13 -13.83
C GLY A 239 7.71 3.15 -12.74
N TYR A 240 7.24 2.66 -11.59
CA TYR A 240 6.80 3.50 -10.48
C TYR A 240 7.11 2.88 -9.12
N THR A 241 7.26 3.76 -8.12
CA THR A 241 7.38 3.41 -6.71
C THR A 241 6.04 3.55 -6.01
N LEU A 242 5.87 2.79 -4.93
CA LEU A 242 4.73 2.90 -4.03
C LEU A 242 5.19 3.25 -2.62
N SER A 243 4.67 4.35 -2.08
CA SER A 243 4.78 4.71 -0.68
C SER A 243 3.42 4.83 -0.02
N PHE A 244 3.39 4.90 1.30
CA PHE A 244 2.18 5.14 2.05
C PHE A 244 2.39 6.01 3.29
N THR A 245 1.32 6.63 3.76
CA THR A 245 1.24 7.35 5.04
C THR A 245 0.01 6.95 5.81
N ALA A 246 0.14 6.91 7.14
CA ALA A 246 -0.93 6.64 8.08
C ALA A 246 -1.02 7.83 9.05
N GLU A 247 -2.18 8.46 9.14
CA GLU A 247 -2.36 9.75 9.81
C GLU A 247 -3.55 9.73 10.79
N ASP A 248 -3.35 10.35 11.95
CA ASP A 248 -4.42 10.80 12.85
C ASP A 248 -4.93 12.16 12.35
N MET A 249 -6.19 12.19 11.91
CA MET A 249 -6.81 13.38 11.32
C MET A 249 -7.38 14.36 12.34
N ARG A 250 -7.48 13.99 13.63
CA ARG A 250 -7.84 14.93 14.70
C ARG A 250 -6.65 15.73 15.19
N GLY A 251 -5.44 15.18 15.08
CA GLY A 251 -4.20 15.83 15.51
C GLY A 251 -4.14 16.12 17.01
N ASN A 252 -4.98 15.45 17.81
CA ASN A 252 -5.00 15.57 19.26
C ASN A 252 -4.15 14.49 19.96
N GLY A 253 -3.63 13.52 19.19
CA GLY A 253 -2.70 12.49 19.67
C GLY A 253 -3.36 11.43 20.55
N THR A 254 -4.70 11.33 20.53
CA THR A 254 -5.45 10.33 21.32
C THR A 254 -5.93 9.14 20.50
N ASP A 255 -6.01 9.29 19.18
CA ASP A 255 -6.74 8.34 18.32
C ASP A 255 -5.79 7.45 17.46
N GLY A 256 -4.47 7.69 17.54
CA GLY A 256 -3.44 6.91 16.84
C GLY A 256 -3.52 6.95 15.31
N ALA A 257 -2.47 6.52 14.64
CA ALA A 257 -2.54 6.24 13.19
C ALA A 257 -3.26 4.89 12.97
N PRO A 258 -3.81 4.63 11.77
CA PRO A 258 -4.26 3.28 11.44
C PRO A 258 -3.08 2.32 11.33
N ASP A 259 -3.19 1.14 11.95
CA ASP A 259 -2.27 0.02 11.72
C ASP A 259 -2.73 -0.75 10.47
N VAL A 260 -1.78 -1.09 9.60
CA VAL A 260 -2.05 -1.63 8.25
C VAL A 260 -1.30 -2.93 8.01
N TYR A 261 -1.97 -3.92 7.44
CA TYR A 261 -1.34 -5.15 6.97
C TYR A 261 -1.45 -5.31 5.46
N PHE A 262 -0.41 -5.92 4.86
CA PHE A 262 -0.35 -6.27 3.44
C PHE A 262 -0.24 -7.78 3.30
N SER A 263 -1.20 -8.40 2.60
CA SER A 263 -1.32 -9.86 2.52
C SER A 263 -0.88 -10.44 1.18
N SER A 264 -1.04 -9.70 0.08
CA SER A 264 -0.50 -10.11 -1.22
C SER A 264 -0.25 -8.93 -2.13
N ILE A 265 0.66 -9.12 -3.07
CA ILE A 265 0.94 -8.19 -4.15
C ILE A 265 0.96 -8.99 -5.44
N GLU A 266 0.07 -8.69 -6.37
CA GLU A 266 0.18 -9.13 -7.75
C GLU A 266 0.74 -7.98 -8.58
N ALA A 267 1.86 -8.19 -9.28
CA ALA A 267 2.44 -7.14 -10.10
C ALA A 267 3.24 -7.68 -11.27
N GLY A 268 3.36 -6.88 -12.32
CA GLY A 268 4.26 -7.18 -13.43
C GLY A 268 3.80 -6.58 -14.76
N PRO A 269 4.61 -6.75 -15.82
CA PRO A 269 4.24 -6.27 -17.14
C PRO A 269 2.88 -6.82 -17.57
N ARG A 270 2.11 -6.04 -18.33
CA ARG A 270 0.76 -6.41 -18.77
C ARG A 270 0.71 -7.84 -19.34
N GLY A 271 -0.17 -8.67 -18.80
CA GLY A 271 -0.33 -10.08 -19.17
C GLY A 271 0.77 -11.03 -18.68
N ARG A 272 1.65 -10.57 -17.80
CA ARG A 272 2.74 -11.35 -17.16
C ARG A 272 2.93 -10.92 -15.70
N THR A 273 1.84 -10.78 -14.97
CA THR A 273 1.86 -10.53 -13.54
C THR A 273 2.35 -11.77 -12.79
N GLU A 274 3.02 -11.55 -11.66
CA GLU A 274 3.32 -12.57 -10.68
C GLU A 274 2.56 -12.27 -9.39
N VAL A 275 2.06 -13.31 -8.71
CA VAL A 275 1.43 -13.18 -7.39
C VAL A 275 2.48 -13.46 -6.32
N CYS A 276 2.75 -12.46 -5.49
CA CYS A 276 3.57 -12.56 -4.29
C CYS A 276 2.65 -12.71 -3.07
N ASP A 277 2.61 -13.92 -2.52
CA ASP A 277 1.86 -14.25 -1.30
C ASP A 277 2.65 -13.83 -0.06
N LEU A 278 2.16 -12.84 0.68
CA LEU A 278 2.80 -12.34 1.90
C LEU A 278 2.28 -13.03 3.16
N SER A 279 1.43 -14.06 3.04
CA SER A 279 0.95 -14.87 4.17
C SER A 279 1.99 -15.84 4.73
N SER A 280 3.19 -15.88 4.13
CA SER A 280 4.37 -16.58 4.62
C SER A 280 5.48 -15.57 4.93
N PRO A 281 6.21 -15.70 6.05
CA PRO A 281 7.32 -14.79 6.37
C PRO A 281 8.54 -14.96 5.45
N VAL A 282 8.61 -16.06 4.69
CA VAL A 282 9.72 -16.39 3.81
C VAL A 282 9.20 -16.89 2.46
N LEU A 283 9.77 -16.37 1.38
CA LEU A 283 9.58 -16.83 0.00
C LEU A 283 10.80 -17.63 -0.47
N GLU A 284 10.60 -18.47 -1.48
CA GLU A 284 11.71 -19.22 -2.09
C GLU A 284 12.72 -18.29 -2.78
N THR A 285 12.22 -17.22 -3.43
CA THR A 285 13.03 -16.22 -4.12
C THR A 285 12.45 -14.83 -3.93
N ALA A 286 13.29 -13.80 -4.11
CA ALA A 286 12.82 -12.42 -4.15
C ALA A 286 11.81 -12.22 -5.31
N PRO A 287 10.71 -11.47 -5.10
CA PRO A 287 9.81 -11.08 -6.19
C PRO A 287 10.54 -10.30 -7.27
N SER A 288 10.12 -10.41 -8.53
CA SER A 288 10.75 -9.74 -9.68
C SER A 288 10.68 -8.22 -9.60
N PHE A 289 9.65 -7.67 -8.92
CA PHE A 289 9.50 -6.24 -8.67
C PHE A 289 10.30 -5.75 -7.46
N TYR A 290 10.90 -6.63 -6.66
CA TYR A 290 11.74 -6.23 -5.54
C TYR A 290 12.97 -5.50 -6.06
N ALA A 291 13.11 -4.24 -5.65
CA ALA A 291 14.28 -3.45 -5.89
C ALA A 291 14.92 -3.22 -4.52
N ALA A 292 16.07 -3.84 -4.28
CA ALA A 292 16.84 -3.55 -3.09
C ALA A 292 17.12 -2.05 -3.05
N THR A 293 16.35 -1.32 -2.27
CA THR A 293 16.74 0.01 -1.82
C THR A 293 17.98 -0.26 -0.99
N SER A 294 19.14 0.22 -1.45
CA SER A 294 20.37 0.13 -0.68
C SER A 294 20.15 0.94 0.61
N ALA A 295 19.68 0.27 1.66
CA ALA A 295 19.64 0.81 3.02
C ALA A 295 21.05 1.28 3.44
N ASP A 296 22.10 0.65 2.87
CA ASP A 296 23.50 1.09 2.96
C ASP A 296 23.78 2.49 2.38
N ASP A 297 23.01 2.97 1.40
CA ASP A 297 23.26 4.27 0.74
C ASP A 297 22.65 5.46 1.48
N ARG A 298 21.69 5.22 2.40
CA ARG A 298 21.20 6.27 3.31
C ARG A 298 22.13 6.48 4.51
N GLN A 299 22.82 5.43 4.94
CA GLN A 299 23.81 5.49 6.02
C GLN A 299 25.12 6.14 5.56
N SER A 300 25.54 5.88 4.31
CA SER A 300 26.73 6.52 3.72
C SER A 300 26.59 8.04 3.56
N ARG A 301 25.38 8.54 3.27
CA ARG A 301 25.09 9.99 3.14
C ARG A 301 25.07 10.73 4.48
N THR A 302 24.63 10.09 5.57
CA THR A 302 24.62 10.70 6.90
C THR A 302 26.01 10.75 7.54
N ASP A 303 26.91 9.83 7.19
CA ASP A 303 28.30 9.86 7.67
C ASP A 303 29.18 10.88 6.92
N ILE A 304 28.91 11.13 5.62
CA ILE A 304 29.60 12.18 4.85
C ILE A 304 29.26 13.59 5.37
N ASP A 305 28.02 13.83 5.79
CA ASP A 305 27.60 15.14 6.33
C ASP A 305 28.05 15.38 7.78
N LYS A 306 28.22 14.32 8.58
CA LYS A 306 28.87 14.42 9.90
C LYS A 306 30.37 14.69 9.80
N GLN A 307 31.06 14.16 8.79
CA GLN A 307 32.48 14.46 8.56
C GLN A 307 32.73 15.89 8.04
N LYS A 308 31.76 16.51 7.35
CA LYS A 308 31.88 17.90 6.88
C LYS A 308 31.58 18.98 7.93
N THR A 309 30.85 18.63 8.99
CA THR A 309 30.40 19.60 10.02
C THR A 309 31.21 19.54 11.32
N GLY A 310 32.01 18.48 11.55
CA GLY A 310 32.85 18.30 12.75
C GLY A 310 34.26 18.89 12.69
N GLY A 311 34.58 19.71 11.69
CA GLY A 311 35.92 20.27 11.48
C GLY A 311 36.04 21.76 11.80
N LYS A 312 35.84 22.15 13.06
CA LYS A 312 36.43 23.36 13.66
C LYS A 312 36.67 23.15 15.16
#